data_AF-A0A819V5Y1-F1
#
_entry.id   AF-A0A819V5Y1-F1
#
_cell.length_a   1.000
_cell.length_b   1.000
_cell.length_c   1.000
_cell.angle_alpha   90.00
_cell.angle_beta   90.00
_cell.angle_gamma   90.00
#
_symmetry.space_group_name_H-M   'P 1'
#
loop_
_entity.id
_entity.type
_entity.pdbx_description
1 polymer ?
#
loop_
_entity_poly.entity_id
_entity_poly.type
_entity_poly.pdbx_seq_one_letter_code
_entity_poly.pdbx_strand_id
1 'polypeptide(L)'
;MQWDITTSRVYLDSARDLDSIPQTDLNGYKEQKFTTFNQLKKSFDIWCLEVENDSNWRKSKCNCPAFLKNFICKHVVGMGIRLKHCKPPAAPKTVPIGEKRKRARPAKAKTALLVQ
;
A
#
# COMPACT_ATOMS: atom_id res chain seq x y z
N MET A 1 -16.19 -13.90 4.24
CA MET A 1 -14.72 -13.90 4.15
C MET A 1 -14.18 -13.44 5.49
N GLN A 2 -13.89 -14.40 6.36
CA GLN A 2 -13.42 -14.18 7.72
C GLN A 2 -11.89 -14.24 7.68
N TRP A 3 -11.24 -13.08 7.87
CA TRP A 3 -9.78 -12.96 7.92
C TRP A 3 -9.37 -12.98 9.38
N ASP A 4 -9.17 -14.17 9.95
CA ASP A 4 -8.49 -14.32 11.23
C ASP A 4 -7.05 -14.73 10.96
N ILE A 5 -6.09 -13.96 11.48
CA ILE A 5 -4.77 -14.33 12.06
C ILE A 5 -4.14 -13.02 12.58
N THR A 6 -3.46 -13.10 13.73
CA THR A 6 -2.82 -12.03 14.51
C THR A 6 -1.83 -11.11 13.75
N THR A 7 -1.39 -11.50 12.55
CA THR A 7 -0.63 -10.66 11.60
C THR A 7 -0.81 -11.26 10.21
N SER A 8 -1.30 -10.49 9.24
CA SER A 8 -1.59 -10.98 7.89
C SER A 8 -0.55 -10.47 6.88
N ARG A 9 0.08 -11.37 6.13
CA ARG A 9 0.94 -11.02 4.98
C ARG A 9 0.10 -10.89 3.71
N VAL A 10 0.20 -9.75 3.05
CA VAL A 10 -0.46 -9.45 1.79
C VAL A 10 0.60 -9.17 0.75
N TYR A 11 0.46 -9.78 -0.43
CA TYR A 11 1.35 -9.53 -1.56
C TYR A 11 0.58 -8.78 -2.63
N LEU A 12 1.18 -7.71 -3.17
CA LEU A 12 0.62 -6.84 -4.18
C LEU A 12 1.62 -6.71 -5.33
N ASP A 13 1.15 -6.77 -6.57
CA ASP A 13 1.97 -6.50 -7.75
C ASP A 13 1.75 -5.03 -8.18
N SER A 14 2.81 -4.26 -8.45
CA SER A 14 2.65 -2.89 -8.95
C SER A 14 2.22 -2.79 -10.41
N ALA A 15 2.45 -3.82 -11.20
CA ALA A 15 2.28 -3.81 -12.65
C ALA A 15 0.93 -4.39 -13.08
N ARG A 16 0.26 -5.17 -12.22
CA ARG A 16 -1.01 -5.84 -12.52
C ARG A 16 -2.09 -5.36 -11.55
N ASP A 17 -3.20 -4.85 -12.09
CA ASP A 17 -4.43 -4.57 -11.34
C ASP A 17 -5.19 -5.87 -10.98
N LEU A 18 -4.48 -6.90 -10.54
CA LEU A 18 -5.06 -8.16 -10.11
C LEU A 18 -5.28 -8.14 -8.60
N ASP A 19 -6.46 -8.60 -8.18
CA ASP A 19 -6.82 -8.72 -6.76
C ASP A 19 -5.98 -9.77 -6.01
N SER A 20 -5.26 -10.62 -6.74
CA SER A 20 -4.37 -11.65 -6.21
C SER A 20 -3.19 -11.93 -7.14
N ILE A 21 -2.03 -12.23 -6.55
CA ILE A 21 -0.83 -12.64 -7.30
C ILE A 21 -0.93 -14.14 -7.60
N PRO A 22 -0.60 -14.60 -8.83
CA PRO A 22 -0.50 -16.02 -9.14
C PRO A 22 0.45 -16.75 -8.17
N GLN A 23 0.07 -17.97 -7.76
CA GLN A 23 0.88 -18.77 -6.84
C GLN A 23 2.28 -19.07 -7.38
N THR A 24 2.42 -19.19 -8.71
CA THR A 24 3.69 -19.36 -9.42
C THR A 24 4.66 -18.21 -9.13
N ASP A 25 4.17 -16.98 -9.21
CA ASP A 25 4.98 -15.78 -9.05
C ASP A 25 5.35 -15.58 -7.57
N LEU A 26 4.42 -15.91 -6.66
CA LEU A 26 4.66 -15.93 -5.22
C LEU A 26 5.74 -16.95 -4.82
N ASN A 27 5.71 -18.15 -5.40
CA ASN A 27 6.70 -19.18 -5.11
C ASN A 27 8.06 -18.78 -5.67
N GLY A 28 8.11 -18.25 -6.90
CA GLY A 28 9.34 -17.69 -7.48
C GLY A 28 9.96 -16.57 -6.64
N TYR A 29 9.13 -15.69 -6.07
CA TYR A 29 9.60 -14.66 -5.13
C TYR A 29 10.14 -15.24 -3.82
N LYS A 30 9.49 -16.25 -3.23
CA LYS A 30 9.95 -16.88 -1.98
C LYS A 30 11.26 -17.64 -2.14
N GLU A 31 11.48 -18.23 -3.30
CA GLU A 31 12.67 -19.02 -3.63
C GLU A 31 13.82 -18.18 -4.16
N GLN A 32 13.56 -16.91 -4.49
CA GLN A 32 14.58 -16.00 -5.01
C GLN A 32 15.70 -15.77 -3.99
N LYS A 33 16.93 -16.02 -4.42
CA LYS A 33 18.15 -15.68 -3.70
C LYS A 33 18.89 -14.61 -4.49
N PHE A 34 19.29 -13.55 -3.82
CA PHE A 34 20.07 -12.47 -4.42
C PHE A 34 21.53 -12.64 -4.03
N THR A 35 22.39 -12.86 -5.02
CA THR A 35 23.85 -12.86 -4.80
C THR A 35 24.44 -11.47 -5.07
N THR A 36 23.74 -10.63 -5.84
CA THR A 36 24.19 -9.27 -6.18
C THR A 36 23.08 -8.24 -5.99
N PHE A 37 23.48 -6.99 -5.72
CA PHE A 37 22.55 -5.86 -5.59
C PHE A 37 21.72 -5.61 -6.86
N ASN A 38 22.29 -5.86 -8.05
CA ASN A 38 21.57 -5.71 -9.31
C ASN A 38 20.44 -6.72 -9.48
N GLN A 39 20.58 -7.93 -8.92
CA GLN A 39 19.48 -8.91 -8.89
C GLN A 39 18.37 -8.45 -7.93
N LEU A 40 18.74 -7.94 -6.75
CA LEU A 40 17.79 -7.37 -5.79
C LEU A 40 17.01 -6.20 -6.41
N LYS A 41 17.66 -5.36 -7.21
CA LYS A 41 16.99 -4.22 -7.87
C LYS A 41 15.88 -4.64 -8.83
N LYS A 42 15.94 -5.86 -9.38
CA LYS A 42 14.91 -6.42 -10.28
C LYS A 42 13.78 -7.13 -9.53
N SER A 43 13.88 -7.36 -8.23
CA SER A 43 12.88 -8.12 -7.47
C SER A 43 11.79 -7.25 -6.81
N PHE A 44 11.78 -5.95 -7.09
CA PHE A 44 10.79 -5.01 -6.56
C PHE A 44 9.45 -5.06 -7.29
N ASP A 45 9.22 -6.08 -8.11
CA ASP A 45 7.97 -6.28 -8.85
C ASP A 45 6.82 -6.69 -7.92
N ILE A 46 7.14 -7.38 -6.81
CA ILE A 46 6.17 -7.84 -5.81
C ILE A 46 6.38 -7.10 -4.49
N TRP A 47 5.34 -6.37 -4.08
CA TRP A 47 5.26 -5.71 -2.78
C TRP A 47 4.70 -6.66 -1.73
N CYS A 48 5.49 -6.96 -0.71
CA CYS A 48 5.06 -7.68 0.49
C CYS A 48 4.71 -6.65 1.57
N LEU A 49 3.50 -6.78 2.12
CA LEU A 49 2.99 -5.98 3.21
C LEU A 49 2.62 -6.89 4.39
N GLU A 50 3.23 -6.64 5.54
CA GLU A 50 2.87 -7.28 6.80
C GLU A 50 1.96 -6.33 7.57
N VAL A 51 0.67 -6.67 7.66
CA VAL A 51 -0.33 -5.82 8.30
C VAL A 51 -0.54 -6.25 9.75
N GLU A 52 -0.36 -5.31 10.66
CA GLU A 52 -0.78 -5.46 12.06
C GLU A 52 -2.29 -5.19 12.19
N ASN A 53 -2.97 -5.97 13.03
CA ASN A 53 -4.40 -5.82 13.27
C ASN A 53 -4.71 -4.54 14.08
N ASP A 54 -5.95 -4.06 13.91
CA ASP A 54 -6.57 -3.00 14.71
C ASP A 54 -5.92 -1.61 14.60
N SER A 55 -5.86 -0.89 15.73
CA SER A 55 -5.37 0.48 15.87
C SER A 55 -3.87 0.62 15.57
N ASN A 56 -3.12 -0.49 15.55
CA ASN A 56 -1.68 -0.53 15.32
C ASN A 56 -1.30 -0.63 13.84
N TRP A 57 -2.25 -0.57 12.91
CA TRP A 57 -2.00 -0.66 11.45
C TRP A 57 -0.86 0.24 10.94
N ARG A 58 -0.54 1.35 11.63
CA ARG A 58 0.59 2.25 11.31
C ARG A 58 1.97 1.61 11.47
N LYS A 59 2.08 0.55 12.27
CA LYS A 59 3.31 -0.22 12.50
C LYS A 59 3.52 -1.32 11.45
N SER A 60 2.55 -1.52 10.56
CA SER A 60 2.65 -2.44 9.43
C SER A 60 3.91 -2.18 8.60
N LYS A 61 4.50 -3.25 8.07
CA LYS A 61 5.76 -3.19 7.33
C LYS A 61 5.54 -3.42 5.84
N CYS A 62 6.26 -2.70 5.00
CA CYS A 62 6.22 -2.90 3.55
C CYS A 62 7.64 -2.96 2.98
N ASN A 63 7.90 -3.83 2.00
CA ASN A 63 9.19 -3.87 1.30
C ASN A 63 9.35 -2.79 0.21
N CYS A 64 8.38 -1.86 0.05
CA CYS A 64 8.44 -0.85 -1.01
C CYS A 64 9.45 0.28 -0.76
N PRO A 65 10.08 0.85 -1.81
CA PRO A 65 11.08 1.92 -1.66
C PRO A 65 10.58 3.12 -0.86
N ALA A 66 9.30 3.49 -1.02
CA ALA A 66 8.70 4.58 -0.27
C ALA A 66 8.65 4.29 1.24
N PHE A 67 8.36 3.04 1.61
CA PHE A 67 8.38 2.60 3.00
C PHE A 67 9.80 2.53 3.54
N LEU A 68 10.74 1.97 2.78
CA LEU A 68 12.14 1.88 3.19
C LEU A 68 12.76 3.26 3.48
N LYS A 69 12.29 4.31 2.80
CA LYS A 69 12.75 5.68 3.01
C LYS A 69 12.11 6.36 4.22
N ASN A 70 10.79 6.26 4.36
CA ASN A 70 10.02 7.10 5.28
C ASN A 70 9.29 6.31 6.39
N PHE A 71 9.43 4.99 6.40
CA PHE A 71 8.67 4.05 7.26
C PHE A 71 7.15 4.16 7.14
N ILE A 72 6.65 4.79 6.07
CA ILE A 72 5.23 4.90 5.74
C ILE A 72 5.06 4.94 4.22
N CYS A 73 4.06 4.23 3.68
CA CYS A 73 3.80 4.18 2.25
C CYS A 73 2.30 4.10 1.93
N LYS A 74 1.97 4.31 0.64
CA LYS A 74 0.60 4.21 0.14
C LYS A 74 -0.02 2.83 0.36
N HIS A 75 0.78 1.76 0.39
CA HIS A 75 0.29 0.39 0.59
C HIS A 75 -0.20 0.18 2.02
N VAL A 76 0.58 0.59 3.02
CA VAL A 76 0.18 0.56 4.45
C VAL A 76 -1.10 1.38 4.67
N VAL A 77 -1.13 2.62 4.14
CA VAL A 77 -2.31 3.50 4.28
C VAL A 77 -3.54 2.94 3.55
N GLY A 78 -3.36 2.45 2.33
CA GLY A 78 -4.44 1.85 1.54
C GLY A 78 -5.05 0.64 2.23
N MET A 79 -4.23 -0.23 2.82
CA MET A 79 -4.71 -1.38 3.58
C MET A 79 -5.39 -1.00 4.88
N GLY A 80 -4.88 0.00 5.61
CA GLY A 80 -5.57 0.57 6.77
C GLY A 80 -6.97 1.08 6.44
N ILE A 81 -7.16 1.69 5.26
CA ILE A 81 -8.47 2.13 4.77
C ILE A 81 -9.35 0.93 4.40
N ARG A 82 -8.81 -0.03 3.63
CA ARG A 82 -9.54 -1.22 3.15
C ARG A 82 -10.03 -2.10 4.30
N LEU A 83 -9.23 -2.24 5.34
CA LEU A 83 -9.55 -2.97 6.59
C LEU A 83 -10.34 -2.13 7.60
N LYS A 84 -10.70 -0.89 7.25
CA LYS A 84 -11.46 0.04 8.11
C LYS A 84 -10.76 0.42 9.42
N HIS A 85 -9.45 0.22 9.54
CA HIS A 85 -8.65 0.66 10.69
C HIS A 85 -8.38 2.18 10.69
N CYS A 86 -8.52 2.85 9.54
CA CYS A 86 -8.50 4.29 9.48
C CYS A 86 -9.59 4.86 8.55
N LYS A 87 -10.13 6.02 8.94
CA LYS A 87 -11.08 6.76 8.10
C LYS A 87 -10.29 7.77 7.27
N PRO A 88 -10.30 7.68 5.93
CA PRO A 88 -9.71 8.71 5.10
C PRO A 88 -10.45 10.03 5.35
N PRO A 89 -9.74 11.17 5.30
CA PRO A 89 -10.34 12.48 5.53
C PRO A 89 -11.52 12.71 4.56
N ALA A 90 -12.53 13.45 5.02
CA ALA A 90 -13.72 13.76 4.21
C ALA A 90 -13.43 14.77 3.09
N ALA A 91 -12.38 15.59 3.23
CA ALA A 91 -11.99 16.63 2.26
C ALA A 91 -11.82 16.12 0.81
N PRO A 92 -11.18 14.96 0.53
CA PRO A 92 -11.10 14.41 -0.83
C PRO A 92 -12.38 13.76 -1.36
N LYS A 93 -13.41 13.51 -0.52
CA LYS A 93 -14.66 12.83 -0.91
C LYS A 93 -15.74 13.76 -1.47
N THR A 94 -15.40 15.02 -1.77
CA THR A 94 -16.38 16.03 -2.20
C THR A 94 -16.88 15.85 -3.63
N VAL A 95 -16.28 14.96 -4.41
CA VAL A 95 -16.70 14.68 -5.79
C VAL A 95 -17.50 13.37 -5.80
N PRO A 96 -18.72 13.35 -6.34
CA PRO A 96 -19.50 12.14 -6.52
C PRO A 96 -18.75 11.06 -7.32
N ILE A 97 -19.04 9.79 -7.03
CA ILE A 97 -18.53 8.68 -7.84
C ILE A 97 -19.10 8.81 -9.26
N GLY A 98 -18.28 8.61 -10.29
CA GLY A 98 -18.71 8.74 -11.70
C GLY A 98 -18.52 10.13 -12.32
N GLU A 99 -18.20 11.16 -11.53
CA GLU A 99 -17.89 12.49 -12.05
C GLU A 99 -16.38 12.73 -12.16
N LYS A 100 -15.95 13.21 -13.33
CA LYS A 100 -14.57 13.67 -13.52
C LYS A 100 -14.40 15.03 -12.86
N ARG A 101 -13.48 15.11 -11.90
CA ARG A 101 -13.10 16.37 -11.23
C ARG A 101 -12.65 17.39 -12.27
N LYS A 102 -13.03 18.66 -12.09
CA LYS A 102 -12.43 19.76 -12.84
C LYS A 102 -10.90 19.74 -12.64
N ARG A 103 -10.17 20.09 -13.70
CA ARG A 103 -8.71 20.21 -13.65
C ARG A 103 -8.34 21.22 -12.55
N ALA A 104 -7.27 20.94 -11.81
CA ALA A 104 -6.74 21.66 -10.64
C ALA A 104 -7.13 21.12 -9.25
N ARG A 105 -6.40 21.59 -8.23
CA ARG A 105 -6.52 21.19 -6.83
C ARG A 105 -7.81 21.77 -6.21
N PRO A 106 -8.61 20.98 -5.48
CA PRO A 106 -9.76 21.52 -4.76
C PRO A 106 -9.33 22.57 -3.73
N ALA A 107 -10.02 23.71 -3.67
CA ALA A 107 -9.72 24.79 -2.73
C ALA A 107 -9.74 24.31 -1.26
N LYS A 108 -10.64 23.38 -0.92
CA LYS A 108 -10.76 22.77 0.41
C LYS A 108 -9.59 21.86 0.80
N ALA A 109 -8.77 21.45 -0.16
CA ALA A 109 -7.58 20.61 0.07
C ALA A 109 -6.26 21.41 -0.02
N LYS A 110 -6.33 22.74 0.02
CA LYS A 110 -5.16 23.63 -0.14
C LYS A 110 -4.21 23.57 1.06
N THR A 111 -4.71 23.29 2.26
CA THR A 111 -3.99 23.39 3.55
C THR A 111 -3.13 22.19 3.93
N ALA A 112 -2.97 21.18 3.07
CA ALA A 112 -2.26 19.94 3.41
C ALA A 112 -0.72 20.06 3.54
N LEU A 113 -0.15 21.27 3.53
CA LEU A 113 1.28 21.52 3.76
C LEU A 113 1.46 22.78 4.62
N LEU A 114 1.59 22.61 5.93
CA LEU A 114 2.10 23.62 6.87
C LEU A 114 3.12 22.92 7.80
N VAL A 115 4.21 22.43 7.22
CA VAL A 115 5.44 22.16 7.98
C VAL A 115 6.56 22.63 7.05
N GLN A 116 7.17 23.76 7.41
CA GLN A 116 8.42 24.26 6.84
C GLN A 116 9.58 23.67 7.65
#